data_AF-F9XRT0-F1
#
_entry.id   AF-F9XRT0-F1
#
_cell.length_a   1.000
_cell.length_b   1.000
_cell.length_c   1.000
_cell.angle_alpha   90.00
_cell.angle_beta   90.00
_cell.angle_gamma   90.00
#
_symmetry.space_group_name_H-M   'P 1'
#
loop_
_entity.id
_entity.type
_entity.pdbx_description
1 polymer ?
#
loop_
_entity_poly.entity_id
_entity_poly.type
_entity_poly.pdbx_seq_one_letter_code
_entity_poly.pdbx_strand_id
1 'polypeptide(L)'
;IVTIDVGPPHDKQTFSVHTDLLCYYSGYFKAALRGRFIEARTKHINLPSNEIDVFTAFVHWIYTRILPGPDEDAAIATLSQLWVFGDQRQIPLLQNEAIDQIARAASKQGHIPKAFVPYVYCYTTCNSPLRRLAIDL
;
A
#
# COMPACT_ATOMS: atom_id res chain seq x y z
N ILE A 1 11.54 14.70 9.34
CA ILE A 1 10.89 14.54 8.02
C ILE A 1 11.86 13.83 7.09
N VAL A 2 11.37 12.98 6.19
CA VAL A 2 12.11 12.29 5.12
C VAL A 2 11.51 12.68 3.77
N THR A 3 12.36 12.80 2.77
CA THR A 3 11.95 13.02 1.37
C THR A 3 11.88 11.68 0.65
N ILE A 4 10.77 11.40 -0.03
CA ILE A 4 10.57 10.16 -0.77
C ILE A 4 10.21 10.51 -2.20
N ASP A 5 11.05 10.08 -3.14
CA ASP A 5 10.75 10.16 -4.55
C ASP A 5 10.06 8.87 -5.00
N VAL A 6 8.94 8.98 -5.72
CA VAL A 6 8.16 7.86 -6.23
C VAL A 6 7.93 8.04 -7.72
N GLY A 7 8.10 6.98 -8.50
CA GLY A 7 7.91 7.01 -9.94
C GLY A 7 9.22 6.87 -10.73
N PRO A 8 9.11 6.64 -12.04
CA PRO A 8 10.27 6.61 -12.95
C PRO A 8 10.88 8.01 -13.10
N PRO A 9 12.15 8.14 -13.55
CA PRO A 9 12.86 9.43 -13.62
C PRO A 9 12.14 10.54 -14.40
N HIS A 10 11.33 10.18 -15.41
CA HIS A 10 10.61 11.11 -16.27
C HIS A 10 9.21 11.51 -15.76
N ASP A 11 8.72 10.83 -14.72
CA ASP A 11 7.40 11.06 -14.12
C ASP A 11 7.47 10.78 -12.62
N LYS A 12 8.34 11.54 -11.95
CA LYS A 12 8.70 11.33 -10.55
C LYS A 12 8.00 12.35 -9.67
N GLN A 13 7.36 11.90 -8.60
CA GLN A 13 6.75 12.76 -7.60
C GLN A 13 7.50 12.66 -6.27
N THR A 14 7.74 13.82 -5.65
CA THR A 14 8.46 13.94 -4.37
C THR A 14 7.48 14.20 -3.23
N PHE A 15 7.59 13.40 -2.17
CA PHE A 15 6.77 13.47 -0.96
C PHE A 15 7.62 13.85 0.24
N SER A 16 7.10 14.71 1.12
CA SER A 16 7.70 15.01 2.43
C SER A 16 6.85 14.37 3.53
N VAL A 17 7.41 13.37 4.22
CA VAL A 17 6.66 12.56 5.18
C VAL A 17 7.36 12.54 6.54
N HIS A 18 6.59 12.47 7.63
CA HIS A 18 7.16 12.31 8.97
C HIS A 18 7.79 10.92 9.12
N THR A 19 9.10 10.91 9.38
CA THR A 19 9.90 9.69 9.57
C THR A 19 9.32 8.79 10.66
N ASP A 20 8.82 9.39 11.74
CA ASP A 20 8.29 8.63 12.87
C ASP A 20 6.99 7.91 12.52
N LEU A 21 6.10 8.52 11.72
CA LEU A 21 4.89 7.85 11.23
C LEU A 21 5.24 6.66 10.32
N LEU A 22 6.15 6.86 9.36
CA LEU A 22 6.60 5.77 8.49
C LEU A 22 7.22 4.62 9.28
N CYS A 23 8.12 4.93 10.22
CA CYS A 23 8.78 3.92 11.06
C CYS A 23 7.83 3.26 12.06
N TYR A 24 6.75 3.93 12.45
CA TYR A 24 5.72 3.39 13.34
C TYR A 24 4.91 2.31 12.63
N TYR A 25 4.49 2.57 11.38
CA TYR A 25 3.64 1.65 10.63
C TYR A 25 4.40 0.60 9.82
N SER A 26 5.63 0.88 9.38
CA SER A 26 6.37 0.04 8.44
C SER A 26 7.70 -0.45 8.99
N GLY A 27 7.86 -1.78 9.04
CA GLY A 27 9.13 -2.42 9.33
C GLY A 27 10.22 -2.07 8.30
N TYR A 28 9.84 -2.00 7.02
CA TYR A 28 10.73 -1.62 5.93
C TYR A 28 11.29 -0.20 6.11
N PHE A 29 10.41 0.81 6.28
CA PHE A 29 10.87 2.20 6.43
C PHE A 29 11.65 2.40 7.73
N LYS A 30 11.31 1.67 8.80
CA LYS A 30 12.10 1.65 10.04
C LYS A 30 13.52 1.14 9.78
N ALA A 31 13.67 0.03 9.05
CA ALA A 31 14.97 -0.52 8.69
C ALA A 31 15.78 0.42 7.77
N ALA A 32 15.12 1.03 6.78
CA ALA A 32 15.77 1.95 5.84
C ALA A 32 16.23 3.26 6.52
N LEU A 33 15.38 3.89 7.34
CA LEU A 33 15.61 5.26 7.85
C LEU A 33 16.29 5.32 9.21
N ARG A 34 16.30 4.21 9.96
CA ARG A 34 16.95 4.10 11.27
C ARG A 34 18.02 3.00 11.30
N GLY A 35 18.24 2.32 10.18
CA GLY A 35 19.31 1.34 10.03
C GLY A 35 20.65 1.98 9.68
N ARG A 36 21.50 1.19 9.03
CA ARG A 36 22.86 1.58 8.63
C ARG A 36 22.99 1.97 7.15
N PHE A 37 21.89 1.96 6.42
CA PHE A 37 21.87 2.28 5.00
C PHE A 37 22.00 3.79 4.75
N ILE A 38 22.31 4.16 3.50
CA ILE A 38 22.58 5.56 3.15
C ILE A 38 21.37 6.46 3.37
N GLU A 39 20.17 5.91 3.21
CA GLU A 39 18.87 6.54 3.43
C GLU A 39 18.71 7.04 4.87
N ALA A 40 19.30 6.33 5.84
CA ALA A 40 19.30 6.77 7.24
C ALA A 40 20.09 8.07 7.43
N ARG A 41 21.15 8.27 6.64
CA ARG A 41 22.01 9.47 6.63
C ARG A 41 21.44 10.59 5.76
N THR A 42 20.97 10.27 4.56
CA THR A 42 20.49 11.26 3.58
C THR A 42 19.07 11.72 3.86
N LYS A 43 18.29 10.95 4.63
CA LYS A 43 16.84 11.18 4.80
C LYS A 43 16.11 11.30 3.46
N HIS A 44 16.58 10.53 2.48
CA HIS A 44 16.03 10.45 1.14
C HIS A 44 15.86 8.99 0.73
N ILE A 45 14.67 8.63 0.24
CA ILE A 45 14.37 7.31 -0.32
C ILE A 45 13.92 7.50 -1.76
N ASN A 46 14.41 6.64 -2.65
CA ASN A 46 13.92 6.55 -4.02
C ASN A 46 13.14 5.24 -4.21
N LEU A 47 11.88 5.36 -4.63
CA LEU A 47 10.98 4.26 -4.94
C LEU A 47 10.68 4.29 -6.45
N PRO A 48 11.46 3.59 -7.30
CA PRO A 48 11.33 3.67 -8.76
C PRO A 48 10.05 2.99 -9.31
N SER A 49 9.10 2.62 -8.45
CA SER A 49 7.83 2.00 -8.82
C SER A 49 6.88 3.01 -9.48
N ASN A 50 6.07 2.55 -10.42
CA ASN A 50 5.02 3.31 -11.09
C ASN A 50 3.74 3.50 -10.24
N GLU A 51 3.82 3.28 -8.93
CA GLU A 51 2.70 3.26 -8.00
C GLU A 51 2.52 4.60 -7.25
N ILE A 52 2.57 5.72 -7.97
CA ILE A 52 2.45 7.07 -7.38
C ILE A 52 1.10 7.23 -6.65
N ASP A 53 0.01 6.76 -7.25
CA ASP A 53 -1.33 6.83 -6.67
C ASP A 53 -1.44 5.97 -5.39
N VAL A 54 -0.83 4.78 -5.40
CA VAL A 54 -0.80 3.89 -4.23
C VAL A 54 -0.01 4.53 -3.11
N PHE A 55 1.13 5.14 -3.41
CA PHE A 55 1.92 5.85 -2.42
C PHE A 55 1.18 7.08 -1.89
N THR A 56 0.47 7.81 -2.73
CA THR A 56 -0.36 8.94 -2.34
C THR A 56 -1.46 8.50 -1.38
N ALA A 57 -2.17 7.41 -1.69
CA ALA A 57 -3.20 6.84 -0.83
C ALA A 57 -2.61 6.31 0.50
N PHE A 58 -1.42 5.71 0.46
CA PHE A 58 -0.70 5.29 1.67
C PHE A 58 -0.31 6.49 2.55
N VAL A 59 0.21 7.57 1.95
CA VAL A 59 0.54 8.81 2.67
C VAL A 59 -0.70 9.41 3.29
N HIS A 60 -1.82 9.46 2.57
CA HIS A 60 -3.09 9.89 3.14
C HIS A 60 -3.47 9.03 4.36
N TRP A 61 -3.42 7.70 4.22
CA TRP A 61 -3.77 6.77 5.28
C TRP A 61 -2.90 6.88 6.54
N ILE A 62 -1.58 7.07 6.44
CA ILE A 62 -0.73 7.20 7.64
C ILE A 62 -1.05 8.45 8.46
N TYR A 63 -1.59 9.50 7.84
CA TYR A 63 -1.97 10.73 8.53
C TYR A 63 -3.43 10.71 9.02
N THR A 64 -4.34 10.11 8.27
CA THR A 64 -5.79 10.21 8.54
C THR A 64 -6.40 8.93 9.09
N ARG A 65 -5.74 7.78 8.94
CA ARG A 65 -6.30 6.44 9.17
C ARG A 65 -7.49 6.12 8.27
N ILE A 66 -7.65 6.82 7.15
CA ILE A 66 -8.76 6.64 6.22
C ILE A 66 -8.25 6.03 4.92
N LEU A 67 -8.87 4.92 4.55
CA LEU A 67 -8.72 4.26 3.25
C LEU A 67 -9.83 4.70 2.29
N PRO A 68 -9.64 4.55 0.95
CA PRO A 68 -10.67 4.82 -0.05
C PRO A 68 -11.99 4.12 0.30
N GLY A 69 -13.11 4.84 0.25
CA GLY A 69 -14.40 4.32 0.71
C GLY A 69 -14.90 3.13 -0.12
N PRO A 70 -15.72 2.21 0.43
CA PRO A 70 -16.24 1.05 -0.32
C PRO A 70 -17.22 1.44 -1.45
N ASP A 71 -17.66 2.69 -1.46
CA ASP A 71 -18.62 3.26 -2.40
C ASP A 71 -17.96 3.91 -3.62
N GLU A 72 -16.62 3.90 -3.68
CA GLU A 72 -15.87 4.34 -4.84
C GLU A 72 -15.73 3.15 -5.81
N ASP A 73 -16.10 3.33 -7.08
CA ASP A 73 -16.05 2.27 -8.10
C ASP A 73 -14.64 1.65 -8.27
N ALA A 74 -13.59 2.40 -7.91
CA ALA A 74 -12.19 1.98 -7.96
C ALA A 74 -11.66 1.39 -6.63
N ALA A 75 -12.47 1.35 -5.58
CA ALA A 75 -12.02 1.05 -4.21
C ALA A 75 -11.31 -0.31 -4.11
N ILE A 76 -11.90 -1.39 -4.64
CA ILE A 76 -11.32 -2.73 -4.53
C ILE A 76 -9.95 -2.81 -5.22
N ALA A 77 -9.77 -2.15 -6.37
CA ALA A 77 -8.49 -2.14 -7.08
C ALA A 77 -7.41 -1.39 -6.27
N THR A 78 -7.72 -0.17 -5.80
CA THR A 78 -6.80 0.63 -4.99
C THR A 78 -6.48 -0.05 -3.66
N LEU A 79 -7.48 -0.65 -2.99
CA LEU A 79 -7.29 -1.40 -1.75
C LEU A 79 -6.42 -2.64 -1.98
N SER A 80 -6.56 -3.32 -3.12
CA SER A 80 -5.70 -4.47 -3.47
C SER A 80 -4.25 -4.04 -3.66
N GLN A 81 -4.03 -2.92 -4.34
CA GLN A 81 -2.70 -2.34 -4.51
C GLN A 81 -2.10 -1.89 -3.17
N LEU A 82 -2.89 -1.25 -2.30
CA LEU A 82 -2.47 -0.88 -0.94
C LEU A 82 -2.13 -2.09 -0.08
N TRP A 83 -2.88 -3.18 -0.23
CA TRP A 83 -2.59 -4.44 0.46
C TRP A 83 -1.23 -5.00 0.03
N VAL A 84 -0.99 -5.10 -1.28
CA VAL A 84 0.29 -5.57 -1.85
C VAL A 84 1.44 -4.64 -1.43
N PHE A 85 1.21 -3.33 -1.48
CA PHE A 85 2.16 -2.33 -1.03
C PHE A 85 2.53 -2.52 0.45
N GLY A 86 1.54 -2.80 1.29
CA GLY A 86 1.70 -3.09 2.70
C GLY A 86 2.49 -4.37 2.96
N ASP A 87 2.25 -5.42 2.17
CA ASP A 87 2.99 -6.68 2.25
C ASP A 87 4.50 -6.45 1.97
N GLN A 88 4.80 -5.81 0.84
CA GLN A 88 6.17 -5.52 0.41
C GLN A 88 6.95 -4.65 1.42
N ARG A 89 6.24 -3.79 2.15
CA ARG A 89 6.84 -2.79 3.06
C ARG A 89 6.58 -3.12 4.54
N GLN A 90 6.12 -4.33 4.83
CA GLN A 90 5.88 -4.82 6.19
C GLN A 90 4.98 -3.88 6.99
N ILE A 91 3.75 -3.66 6.52
CA ILE A 91 2.74 -2.76 7.10
C ILE A 91 1.47 -3.57 7.46
N PRO A 92 1.50 -4.41 8.52
CA PRO A 92 0.40 -5.36 8.79
C PRO A 92 -0.95 -4.69 9.02
N LEU A 93 -0.96 -3.52 9.67
CA LEU A 93 -2.19 -2.79 9.95
C LEU A 93 -2.87 -2.26 8.67
N LEU A 94 -2.08 -1.85 7.66
CA LEU A 94 -2.61 -1.45 6.36
C LEU A 94 -3.23 -2.66 5.64
N GLN A 95 -2.54 -3.80 5.67
CA GLN A 95 -3.04 -5.04 5.06
C GLN A 95 -4.37 -5.46 5.69
N ASN A 96 -4.48 -5.44 7.01
CA ASN A 96 -5.71 -5.83 7.72
C ASN A 96 -6.88 -4.89 7.39
N GLU A 97 -6.67 -3.57 7.41
CA GLU A 97 -7.74 -2.63 7.09
C GLU A 97 -8.14 -2.70 5.61
N ALA A 98 -7.18 -2.87 4.70
CA ALA A 98 -7.46 -2.98 3.27
C ALA A 98 -8.25 -4.25 2.95
N ILE A 99 -7.88 -5.41 3.52
CA ILE A 99 -8.57 -6.67 3.26
C ILE A 99 -9.99 -6.68 3.87
N ASP A 100 -10.16 -6.10 5.06
CA ASP A 100 -11.47 -5.94 5.69
C ASP A 100 -12.40 -5.08 4.82
N GLN A 101 -11.85 -4.00 4.24
CA GLN A 101 -12.63 -3.10 3.40
C GLN A 101 -12.96 -3.71 2.03
N ILE A 102 -12.06 -4.50 1.44
CA ILE A 102 -12.34 -5.29 0.24
C ILE A 102 -13.50 -6.25 0.49
N ALA A 103 -13.47 -7.00 1.60
CA ALA A 103 -14.53 -7.93 1.96
C ALA A 103 -15.90 -7.22 2.14
N ARG A 104 -15.90 -6.06 2.80
CA ARG A 104 -17.11 -5.23 2.96
C ARG A 104 -17.63 -4.71 1.63
N ALA A 105 -16.76 -4.20 0.76
CA ALA A 105 -17.13 -3.69 -0.56
C ALA A 105 -17.73 -4.80 -1.42
N ALA A 106 -17.08 -5.96 -1.49
CA ALA A 106 -17.56 -7.13 -2.22
C ALA A 106 -18.93 -7.60 -1.72
N SER A 107 -19.11 -7.70 -0.39
CA SER A 107 -20.39 -8.07 0.23
C SER A 107 -21.51 -7.07 -0.07
N LYS A 108 -21.19 -5.77 -0.09
CA LYS A 108 -22.17 -4.70 -0.36
C LYS A 108 -22.57 -4.63 -1.84
N GLN A 109 -21.61 -4.78 -2.75
CA GLN A 109 -21.83 -4.70 -4.20
C GLN A 109 -22.43 -5.99 -4.77
N GLY A 110 -22.23 -7.13 -4.08
CA GLY A 110 -22.67 -8.44 -4.56
C GLY A 110 -21.84 -8.97 -5.74
N HIS A 111 -20.73 -8.31 -6.07
CA HIS A 111 -19.78 -8.75 -7.07
C HIS A 111 -18.37 -8.22 -6.76
N ILE A 112 -17.36 -8.86 -7.37
CA ILE A 112 -15.97 -8.39 -7.40
C ILE A 112 -15.59 -7.92 -8.81
N PRO A 113 -14.72 -6.92 -8.96
CA PRO A 113 -14.20 -6.53 -10.27
C PRO A 113 -13.50 -7.72 -10.96
N LYS A 114 -13.73 -7.92 -12.26
CA LYS A 114 -13.12 -9.01 -13.04
C LYS A 114 -11.58 -9.03 -12.98
N ALA A 115 -10.96 -7.86 -12.82
CA ALA A 115 -9.52 -7.71 -12.71
C ALA A 115 -8.95 -8.11 -11.34
N PHE A 116 -9.79 -8.27 -10.30
CA PHE A 116 -9.35 -8.55 -8.94
C PHE A 116 -8.59 -9.87 -8.83
N VAL A 117 -9.20 -10.99 -9.24
CA VAL A 117 -8.58 -12.33 -9.12
C VAL A 117 -7.25 -12.40 -9.91
N PRO A 118 -7.18 -12.02 -11.19
CA PRO A 118 -5.90 -12.01 -11.91
C PRO A 118 -4.83 -11.15 -11.22
N TYR A 119 -5.20 -9.96 -10.74
CA TYR A 119 -4.28 -9.07 -10.05
C TYR A 119 -3.71 -9.72 -8.77
N VAL A 120 -4.58 -10.24 -7.90
CA VAL A 120 -4.17 -10.88 -6.64
C VAL A 120 -3.23 -12.05 -6.89
N TYR A 121 -3.48 -12.87 -7.92
CA TYR A 121 -2.60 -13.98 -8.27
C TYR A 121 -1.28 -13.55 -8.89
N CYS A 122 -1.21 -12.42 -9.59
CA CYS A 122 0.03 -11.89 -10.14
C CYS A 122 0.96 -11.28 -9.08
N TYR A 123 0.40 -10.62 -8.06
CA TYR A 123 1.17 -9.76 -7.15
C TYR A 123 1.32 -10.28 -5.71
N THR A 124 0.86 -11.50 -5.41
CA THR A 124 0.98 -12.11 -4.08
C THR A 124 1.53 -13.53 -4.14
N THR A 125 1.90 -14.12 -3.01
CA THR A 125 2.32 -15.54 -2.93
C THR A 125 1.14 -16.48 -2.69
N CYS A 126 1.31 -17.78 -2.92
CA CYS A 126 0.23 -18.78 -2.79
C CYS A 126 -0.46 -18.81 -1.42
N ASN A 127 0.26 -18.49 -0.34
CA ASN A 127 -0.27 -18.48 1.03
C ASN A 127 -0.83 -17.11 1.46
N SER A 128 -0.93 -16.16 0.53
CA SER A 128 -1.41 -14.81 0.80
C SER A 128 -2.86 -14.82 1.35
N PRO A 129 -3.15 -14.11 2.45
CA PRO A 129 -4.51 -13.89 2.93
C PRO A 129 -5.43 -13.31 1.86
N LEU A 130 -4.92 -12.44 0.99
CA LEU A 130 -5.70 -11.82 -0.08
C LEU A 130 -6.14 -12.85 -1.14
N ARG A 131 -5.33 -13.88 -1.40
CA ARG A 131 -5.72 -14.99 -2.28
C ARG A 131 -6.81 -15.85 -1.66
N ARG A 132 -6.75 -16.11 -0.35
CA ARG A 132 -7.80 -16.84 0.35
C ARG A 132 -9.13 -16.10 0.26
N LEU A 133 -9.13 -14.79 0.53
CA LEU A 133 -10.32 -13.96 0.34
C LEU A 133 -10.86 -14.04 -1.09
N ALA A 134 -9.98 -14.02 -2.10
CA ALA A 134 -10.41 -14.12 -3.50
C ALA A 134 -11.06 -15.46 -3.88
N ILE A 135 -10.86 -16.52 -3.09
CA ILE A 135 -11.52 -17.82 -3.25
C ILE A 135 -12.85 -17.85 -2.48
N ASP A 136 -12.93 -17.15 -1.36
CA ASP A 136 -14.08 -17.13 -0.45
C ASP A 136 -15.19 -16.15 -0.90
N LEU A 137 -14.88 -15.18 -1.77
CA LEU A 137 -15.81 -14.22 -2.38
C LEU A 137 -16.49 -14.78 -3.62
#